data_AF-A0A2G6QSV2-F1
#
_entry.id   AF-A0A2G6QSV2-F1
#
_cell.length_a   1.000
_cell.length_b   1.000
_cell.length_c   1.000
_cell.angle_alpha   90.00
_cell.angle_beta   90.00
_cell.angle_gamma   90.00
#
_symmetry.space_group_name_H-M   'P 1'
#
loop_
_entity.id
_entity.type
_entity.pdbx_description
1 polymer ?
#
loop_
_entity_poly.entity_id
_entity_poly.type
_entity_poly.pdbx_seq_one_letter_code
_entity_poly.pdbx_strand_id
1 'polypeptide(L)' 'MGVLLTLQLFDFSGNLVRSDTFEANTLEKKLDISGLRKGTYFLKIIGKEVDETHQIVVE' A
#
# COMPACT_ATOMS: atom_id res chain seq x y z
N MET A 1 -22.37 7.46 -0.31
CA MET A 1 -21.27 6.88 -1.10
C MET A 1 -20.06 6.80 -0.21
N GLY A 2 -19.47 5.62 -0.05
CA GLY A 2 -18.24 5.44 0.72
C GLY A 2 -17.05 6.06 -0.01
N VAL A 3 -16.07 6.55 0.75
CA VAL A 3 -14.79 7.02 0.19
C VAL A 3 -13.86 5.82 0.20
N LEU A 4 -13.28 5.48 -0.95
CA LEU A 4 -12.33 4.36 -1.05
C LEU A 4 -10.89 4.85 -0.88
N LEU A 5 -10.08 3.98 -0.28
CA LEU A 5 -8.64 4.10 -0.13
C LEU A 5 -8.00 2.82 -0.64
N THR A 6 -7.03 2.94 -1.53
CA THR A 6 -6.27 1.83 -2.10
C THR A 6 -4.81 1.92 -1.64
N LEU A 7 -4.30 0.80 -1.11
CA LEU A 7 -2.89 0.62 -0.78
C LEU A 7 -2.27 -0.28 -1.85
N GLN A 8 -1.19 0.17 -2.47
CA GLN A 8 -0.45 -0.58 -3.49
C GLN A 8 1.01 -0.66 -3.09
N LEU A 9 1.56 -1.86 -3.04
CA LEU A 9 2.98 -2.07 -2.75
C LEU A 9 3.70 -2.48 -4.02
N PHE A 10 4.78 -1.78 -4.34
CA PHE A 10 5.63 -2.03 -5.49
C PHE A 10 7.01 -2.49 -5.03
N ASP A 11 7.64 -3.40 -5.76
CA ASP A 11 9.06 -3.71 -5.58
C ASP A 11 9.96 -2.60 -6.17
N PHE A 12 11.27 -2.72 -5.95
CA PHE A 12 12.25 -1.75 -6.47
C PHE A 12 12.25 -1.60 -8.00
N SER A 13 11.79 -2.62 -8.73
CA SER A 13 11.69 -2.57 -10.20
C SER A 13 10.38 -1.94 -10.67
N GLY A 14 9.50 -1.52 -9.74
CA GLY A 14 8.19 -0.96 -10.04
C GLY A 14 7.10 -2.00 -10.30
N ASN A 15 7.34 -3.29 -10.01
CA ASN A 15 6.30 -4.30 -10.15
C ASN A 15 5.35 -4.24 -8.95
N LEU A 16 4.03 -4.26 -9.21
CA LEU A 16 3.02 -4.35 -8.17
C LEU A 16 3.08 -5.74 -7.51
N VAL A 17 3.41 -5.79 -6.23
CA VAL A 17 3.51 -7.04 -5.46
C VAL A 17 2.28 -7.31 -4.59
N ARG A 18 1.61 -6.26 -4.11
CA ARG A 18 0.38 -6.33 -3.31
C ARG A 18 -0.53 -5.14 -3.59
N SER A 19 -1.84 -5.35 -3.49
CA SER A 19 -2.82 -4.26 -3.57
C SER A 19 -4.07 -4.62 -2.78
N ASP A 20 -4.54 -3.71 -1.94
CA ASP A 20 -5.82 -3.84 -1.24
C ASP A 20 -6.60 -2.53 -1.31
N THR A 21 -7.93 -2.62 -1.40
CA THR A 21 -8.83 -1.47 -1.41
C THR A 21 -9.82 -1.59 -0.28
N PHE A 22 -10.06 -0.47 0.42
CA PHE A 22 -10.94 -0.45 1.56
C PHE A 22 -11.76 0.83 1.63
N GLU A 23 -12.85 0.77 2.38
CA GLU A 23 -13.62 1.95 2.77
C GLU A 23 -12.82 2.80 3.78
N ALA A 24 -12.60 4.07 3.48
CA ALA A 24 -11.74 4.98 4.25
C ALA A 24 -12.21 5.22 5.70
N ASN A 25 -13.49 4.95 5.98
CA ASN A 25 -14.11 5.09 7.30
C ASN A 25 -13.78 3.94 8.28
N THR A 26 -12.98 2.94 7.91
CA THR A 26 -12.54 1.91 8.87
C THR A 26 -11.30 2.38 9.64
N LEU A 27 -11.32 2.18 10.96
CA LEU A 27 -10.36 2.71 11.93
C LEU A 27 -8.91 2.23 11.76
N GLU A 28 -8.69 1.01 11.25
CA GLU A 28 -7.36 0.48 10.98
C GLU A 28 -7.32 -0.19 9.60
N LYS A 29 -6.27 0.10 8.84
CA LYS A 29 -5.96 -0.52 7.56
C LYS A 29 -4.63 -1.23 7.66
N LYS A 30 -4.60 -2.51 7.32
CA LYS A 30 -3.40 -3.34 7.36
C LYS A 30 -3.24 -3.99 6.00
N LEU A 31 -2.01 -3.95 5.49
CA LEU A 31 -1.58 -4.67 4.31
C LEU A 31 -0.63 -5.76 4.79
N ASP A 32 -0.95 -7.03 4.52
CA ASP A 32 -0.06 -8.12 4.90
C ASP A 32 1.17 -8.17 3.98
N ILE A 33 2.34 -7.90 4.58
CA ILE A 33 3.64 -7.92 3.91
C ILE A 33 4.44 -9.19 4.24
N SER A 34 3.82 -10.17 4.90
CA SER A 34 4.46 -11.45 5.17
C SER A 34 4.85 -12.16 3.85
N GLY A 35 6.00 -12.83 3.90
CA GLY A 35 6.55 -13.55 2.74
C GLY A 35 7.24 -12.68 1.69
N LEU A 36 7.30 -11.35 1.87
CA LEU A 36 8.15 -10.51 1.03
C LEU A 36 9.63 -10.82 1.30
N ARG A 37 10.42 -10.83 0.23
CA ARG A 37 11.88 -10.96 0.33
C ARG A 37 12.46 -9.67 0.89
N LYS A 38 13.60 -9.78 1.57
CA LYS A 38 14.40 -8.63 2.00
C LYS A 38 14.67 -7.70 0.82
N GLY A 39 14.53 -6.40 1.04
CA GLY A 39 14.68 -5.39 -0.02
C GLY A 39 13.91 -4.11 0.25
N THR A 40 13.96 -3.21 -0.73
CA THR A 40 13.21 -1.95 -0.72
C THR A 40 11.94 -2.07 -1.53
N TYR A 41 10.85 -1.56 -0.98
CA TYR A 41 9.53 -1.50 -1.58
C TYR A 41 8.96 -0.08 -1.48
N PHE A 42 7.97 0.22 -2.31
CA PHE A 42 7.28 1.51 -2.33
C PHE A 42 5.79 1.29 -2.10
N LEU A 43 5.26 1.82 -1.01
CA LEU A 43 3.84 1.82 -0.71
C LEU A 43 3.20 3.09 -1.26
N LYS A 44 2.30 2.95 -2.22
CA LYS A 44 1.45 4.02 -2.72
C LYS A 44 0.08 3.96 -2.06
N ILE A 45 -0.41 5.10 -1.58
CA ILE A 45 -1.71 5.27 -0.92
C ILE A 45 -2.55 6.21 -1.78
N ILE A 46 -3.65 5.71 -2.33
CA ILE A 46 -4.49 6.43 -3.29
C ILE A 46 -5.92 6.52 -2.74
N GLY A 47 -6.48 7.72 -2.70
CA GLY A 47 -7.87 7.96 -2.33
C GLY A 47 -8.34 9.30 -2.87
N LYS A 48 -9.57 9.70 -2.55
CA LYS A 48 -10.19 10.92 -3.10
C LYS A 48 -9.35 12.19 -2.88
N GLU A 49 -8.69 12.30 -1.74
CA GLU A 49 -7.90 13.48 -1.33
C GLU A 49 -6.47 13.10 -0.92
N VAL A 50 -6.02 11.90 -1.26
CA VAL A 50 -4.68 11.39 -0.89
C VAL A 50 -4.03 10.70 -2.08
N ASP A 51 -2.81 11.09 -2.38
CA ASP A 51 -1.90 10.42 -3.31
C ASP A 51 -0.50 10.53 -2.72
N GLU A 52 -0.15 9.55 -1.91
CA GLU A 52 1.11 9.52 -1.17
C GLU A 52 1.94 8.30 -1.56
N THR A 53 3.26 8.42 -1.45
CA THR A 53 4.19 7.30 -1.64
C THR A 53 5.20 7.27 -0.51
N HIS A 54 5.38 6.11 0.10
CA HIS A 54 6.28 5.86 1.22
C HIS A 54 7.26 4.74 0.86
N GLN A 55 8.52 4.87 1.26
CA GLN A 55 9.50 3.78 1.13
C GLN A 55 9.40 2.84 2.32
N ILE A 56 9.42 1.53 2.06
CA ILE A 56 9.46 0.48 3.07
C ILE A 56 10.72 -0.36 2.86
N VAL A 57 11.48 -0.59 3.92
CA VAL A 57 12.64 -1.49 3.91
C VAL A 57 12.30 -2.76 4.70
N VAL A 58 12.42 -3.90 4.04
CA VAL A 58 12.24 -5.24 4.65
C VAL A 58 13.63 -5.82 4.90
N GLU A 59 13.95 -6.10 6.16
CA GLU A 59 15.27 -6.57 6.63
C GLU A 59 15.34 -8.05 6.97
#